data_AF-A0A380HCI0-F1
#
_entry.id   AF-A0A380HCI0-F1
#
_cell.length_a   1.000
_cell.length_b   1.000
_cell.length_c   1.000
_cell.angle_alpha   90.00
_cell.angle_beta   90.00
_cell.angle_gamma   90.00
#
_symmetry.space_group_name_H-M   'P 1'
#
loop_
_entity.id
_entity.type
_entity.pdbx_description
1 polymer ?
#
loop_
_entity_poly.entity_id
_entity_poly.type
_entity_poly.pdbx_seq_one_letter_code
_entity_poly.pdbx_strand_id
1 'polypeptide(L)'
;MSKIGFGKLLLEIQNKVSSLKDPSLIISTLFTLDGKINKITSNKSLNIEQTILYQNLNEFNCTVVFASDFKNINKDSKNNVYFGITEYGRLILGKDNFYDEYTYILGCFIVKDSMIKVINDKVRKSKEKEGMLYKEQLIPFFENKNRTEINEILKFIKFNIYHMAPILLYLNDQTFSTFYNYNNLVEEFDGDTNEFLLNDLLIKNINDWKQSEKIFVFNMYLLLKSGPPSRGEEVNGIHFSLSFLNEYFDQKIQEYSDILQIKTNNDCRIEEKAQLTYVMRTEIEDKFLIYRLINGINLHKEEKYIEKNELSKISDEYLKKDLEQLTNVEFSIDFYHFFYQIIENNLYSQPFKIIDKIMNIIINKAISKTSSDIGMARGFRSPLKFHEAHQNDELEEIFNWKQNEYFCCVVPSANMKKAFQSNTKVLIGILTAISKRMEYNSWHYTPGNFLNNQTRITRHFYFPPAMADITQWSDQHHKGHVFAKVRHAIRCPGSISNEGYIYNAFFDLRLMKQFGKSYSEYDLAVAMYYQEILKQLFQAWLDVCKKAKTDIKNDIYNREWYQQEYINI
;
A
#
# COMPACT_ATOMS: atom_id res chain seq x y z
N MET A 1 -25.53 -7.90 3.17
CA MET A 1 -24.17 -7.47 3.57
C MET A 1 -24.06 -7.41 5.08
N SER A 2 -23.12 -8.15 5.68
CA SER A 2 -22.66 -7.83 7.03
C SER A 2 -22.03 -6.43 6.99
N LYS A 3 -22.67 -5.43 7.60
CA LYS A 3 -22.30 -4.01 7.47
C LYS A 3 -21.07 -3.69 8.33
N ILE A 4 -19.90 -4.19 7.96
CA ILE A 4 -18.62 -3.91 8.65
C ILE A 4 -17.61 -3.36 7.63
N GLY A 5 -16.69 -2.50 8.09
CA GLY A 5 -15.68 -1.88 7.23
C GLY A 5 -16.31 -0.94 6.19
N PHE A 6 -15.90 -1.08 4.93
CA PHE A 6 -16.26 -0.20 3.83
C PHE A 6 -17.77 -0.20 3.54
N GLY A 7 -18.45 -1.33 3.67
CA GLY A 7 -19.92 -1.39 3.49
C GLY A 7 -20.69 -0.53 4.51
N LYS A 8 -20.13 -0.34 5.72
CA LYS A 8 -20.68 0.61 6.70
C LYS A 8 -20.44 2.05 6.25
N LEU A 9 -19.24 2.36 5.78
CA LEU A 9 -18.91 3.68 5.26
C LEU A 9 -19.82 4.04 4.07
N LEU A 10 -20.03 3.14 3.11
CA LEU A 10 -20.92 3.39 1.98
C LEU A 10 -22.34 3.74 2.45
N LEU A 11 -22.89 3.04 3.45
CA LEU A 11 -24.21 3.36 4.00
C LEU A 11 -24.24 4.74 4.66
N GLU A 12 -23.19 5.13 5.39
CA GLU A 12 -23.07 6.47 5.97
C GLU A 12 -23.07 7.55 4.87
N ILE A 13 -22.34 7.32 3.78
CA ILE A 13 -22.29 8.22 2.63
C ILE A 13 -23.65 8.31 1.93
N GLN A 14 -24.33 7.18 1.70
CA GLN A 14 -25.65 7.14 1.07
C GLN A 14 -26.68 7.95 1.87
N ASN A 15 -26.70 7.78 3.19
CA ASN A 15 -27.60 8.52 4.07
C ASN A 15 -27.30 10.03 4.09
N LYS A 16 -26.01 10.41 4.01
CA LYS A 16 -25.64 11.82 3.91
C LYS A 16 -26.09 12.40 2.58
N VAL A 17 -25.80 11.72 1.47
CA VAL A 17 -26.11 12.15 0.11
C VAL A 17 -27.61 12.35 -0.10
N SER A 18 -28.47 11.48 0.44
CA SER A 18 -29.93 11.63 0.32
C SER A 18 -30.49 12.88 1.01
N SER A 19 -29.74 13.50 1.92
CA SER A 19 -30.11 14.77 2.58
C SER A 19 -29.65 16.02 1.82
N LEU A 20 -28.77 15.86 0.83
CA LEU A 20 -28.18 16.96 0.08
C LEU A 20 -29.06 17.37 -1.11
N LYS A 21 -29.00 18.65 -1.46
CA LYS A 21 -29.72 19.22 -2.62
C LYS A 21 -28.80 19.81 -3.68
N ASP A 22 -27.59 20.22 -3.29
CA ASP A 22 -26.59 20.78 -4.20
C ASP A 22 -25.92 19.63 -4.99
N PRO A 23 -26.05 19.60 -6.33
CA PRO A 23 -25.43 18.60 -7.19
C PRO A 23 -23.91 18.48 -7.01
N SER A 24 -23.19 19.60 -6.90
CA SER A 24 -21.74 19.58 -6.73
C SER A 24 -21.34 19.04 -5.36
N LEU A 25 -22.13 19.35 -4.32
CA LEU A 25 -21.90 18.81 -2.99
C LEU A 25 -22.20 17.30 -2.93
N ILE A 26 -23.22 16.83 -3.65
CA ILE A 26 -23.55 15.39 -3.77
C ILE A 26 -22.36 14.63 -4.37
N ILE A 27 -21.92 15.04 -5.56
CA ILE A 27 -20.81 14.36 -6.24
C ILE A 27 -19.52 14.50 -5.44
N SER A 28 -19.27 15.68 -4.86
CA SER A 28 -18.06 15.86 -4.08
C SER A 28 -18.03 15.03 -2.80
N THR A 29 -19.19 14.79 -2.17
CA THR A 29 -19.32 13.89 -1.02
C THR A 29 -19.07 12.43 -1.42
N LEU A 30 -19.54 12.00 -2.60
CA LEU A 30 -19.37 10.62 -3.07
C LEU A 30 -17.91 10.27 -3.35
N PHE A 31 -17.23 11.01 -4.22
CA PHE A 31 -15.88 10.64 -4.66
C PHE A 31 -14.78 10.97 -3.64
N THR A 32 -15.04 11.83 -2.64
CA THR A 32 -14.15 12.04 -1.49
C THR A 32 -14.50 11.16 -0.29
N LEU A 33 -15.61 10.41 -0.39
CA LEU A 33 -16.19 9.63 0.71
C LEU A 33 -16.33 10.47 1.99
N ASP A 34 -16.95 11.63 1.80
CA ASP A 34 -17.15 12.67 2.79
C ASP A 34 -15.83 13.20 3.38
N GLY A 35 -14.94 13.65 2.49
CA GLY A 35 -13.67 14.27 2.85
C GLY A 35 -12.59 13.31 3.39
N LYS A 36 -12.84 12.00 3.40
CA LYS A 36 -11.86 10.99 3.85
C LYS A 36 -10.76 10.73 2.82
N ILE A 37 -11.04 11.04 1.56
CA ILE A 37 -10.05 11.10 0.46
C ILE A 37 -9.89 12.58 0.07
N ASN A 38 -8.65 13.00 -0.14
CA ASN A 38 -8.36 14.38 -0.57
C ASN A 38 -8.97 14.65 -1.95
N LYS A 39 -9.56 15.84 -2.12
CA LYS A 39 -10.22 16.28 -3.37
C LYS A 39 -9.31 16.21 -4.60
N ILE A 40 -8.02 16.52 -4.48
CA ILE A 40 -7.05 16.45 -5.57
C ILE A 40 -6.93 15.00 -6.06
N THR A 41 -6.74 14.04 -5.15
CA THR A 41 -6.68 12.61 -5.47
C THR A 41 -8.01 12.10 -6.02
N SER A 42 -9.13 12.50 -5.41
CA SER A 42 -10.48 12.11 -5.88
C SER A 42 -10.78 12.65 -7.28
N ASN A 43 -10.35 13.87 -7.63
CA ASN A 43 -10.54 14.41 -8.98
C ASN A 43 -9.83 13.55 -10.03
N LYS A 44 -8.67 12.98 -9.71
CA LYS A 44 -7.91 12.10 -10.62
C LYS A 44 -8.65 10.77 -10.88
N SER A 45 -9.65 10.39 -10.08
CA SER A 45 -10.46 9.19 -10.33
C SER A 45 -11.49 9.38 -11.45
N LEU A 46 -11.77 10.63 -11.83
CA LEU A 46 -12.79 10.98 -12.82
C LEU A 46 -12.23 10.83 -14.23
N ASN A 47 -12.98 10.17 -15.11
CA ASN A 47 -12.66 10.21 -16.53
C ASN A 47 -12.96 11.59 -17.15
N ILE A 48 -12.63 11.78 -18.43
CA ILE A 48 -12.82 13.05 -19.15
C ILE A 48 -14.28 13.54 -19.08
N GLU A 49 -15.25 12.65 -19.31
CA GLU A 49 -16.67 12.99 -19.29
C GLU A 49 -17.12 13.36 -17.88
N GLN A 50 -16.78 12.54 -16.90
CA GLN A 50 -17.09 12.77 -15.50
C GLN A 50 -16.52 14.09 -14.98
N THR A 51 -15.28 14.41 -15.36
CA THR A 51 -14.62 15.67 -15.02
C THR A 51 -15.39 16.85 -15.58
N ILE A 52 -15.76 16.80 -16.87
CA ILE A 52 -16.51 17.88 -17.52
C ILE A 52 -17.90 18.00 -16.92
N LEU A 53 -18.61 16.89 -16.67
CA LEU A 53 -19.91 16.90 -16.00
C LEU A 53 -19.80 17.59 -14.64
N TYR A 54 -18.89 17.11 -13.78
CA TYR A 54 -18.69 17.64 -12.43
C TYR A 54 -18.37 19.14 -12.42
N GLN A 55 -17.46 19.60 -13.29
CA GLN A 55 -17.07 21.02 -13.36
C GLN A 55 -18.22 21.96 -13.74
N ASN A 56 -19.26 21.45 -14.39
CA ASN A 56 -20.35 22.27 -14.92
C ASN A 56 -21.67 22.05 -14.17
N LEU A 57 -21.72 21.17 -13.15
CA LEU A 57 -22.94 20.82 -12.41
C LEU A 57 -23.72 22.04 -11.87
N ASN A 58 -23.02 23.03 -11.34
CA ASN A 58 -23.65 24.23 -10.77
C ASN A 58 -24.19 25.20 -11.84
N GLU A 59 -23.67 25.15 -13.06
CA GLU A 59 -24.13 25.98 -14.17
C GLU A 59 -25.44 25.45 -14.77
N PHE A 60 -25.78 24.20 -14.51
CA PHE A 60 -26.87 23.49 -15.20
C PHE A 60 -28.26 23.77 -14.66
N ASN A 61 -28.39 24.37 -13.47
CA ASN A 61 -29.67 24.49 -12.75
C ASN A 61 -30.45 23.16 -12.81
N CYS A 62 -29.77 22.06 -12.50
CA CYS A 62 -30.28 20.70 -12.64
C CYS A 62 -31.17 20.30 -11.45
N THR A 63 -32.15 19.44 -11.73
CA THR A 63 -33.01 18.86 -10.69
C THR A 63 -32.45 17.51 -10.27
N VAL A 64 -32.28 17.31 -8.96
CA VAL A 64 -31.85 16.03 -8.38
C VAL A 64 -33.07 15.13 -8.18
N VAL A 65 -32.99 13.88 -8.64
CA VAL A 65 -33.98 12.84 -8.35
C VAL A 65 -33.26 11.62 -7.77
N PHE A 66 -33.64 11.18 -6.58
CA PHE A 66 -33.02 10.00 -5.95
C PHE A 66 -33.66 8.69 -6.43
N ALA A 67 -32.92 7.58 -6.31
CA ALA A 67 -33.33 6.27 -6.78
C ALA A 67 -34.67 5.79 -6.17
N SER A 68 -34.98 6.21 -4.95
CA SER A 68 -36.28 5.98 -4.29
C SER A 68 -37.47 6.52 -5.08
N ASP A 69 -37.26 7.58 -5.87
CA ASP A 69 -38.30 8.33 -6.58
C ASP A 69 -38.28 8.08 -8.10
N PHE A 70 -37.48 7.10 -8.56
CA PHE A 70 -37.34 6.77 -9.98
C PHE A 70 -38.61 6.30 -10.68
N LYS A 71 -39.70 6.02 -9.94
CA LYS A 71 -41.01 5.71 -10.54
C LYS A 71 -41.55 6.85 -11.41
N ASN A 72 -41.07 8.07 -11.22
CA ASN A 72 -41.56 9.28 -11.86
C ASN A 72 -40.64 9.84 -12.96
N ILE A 73 -39.57 9.13 -13.34
CA ILE A 73 -38.64 9.59 -14.38
C ILE A 73 -38.70 8.70 -15.62
N ASN A 74 -38.62 9.34 -16.79
CA ASN A 74 -38.36 8.60 -18.03
C ASN A 74 -36.90 8.15 -18.03
N LYS A 75 -36.65 6.86 -17.74
CA LYS A 75 -35.30 6.28 -17.65
C LYS A 75 -34.52 6.34 -18.96
N ASP A 76 -35.22 6.39 -20.10
CA ASP A 76 -34.63 6.45 -21.45
C ASP A 76 -34.34 7.90 -21.91
N SER A 77 -34.58 8.88 -21.04
CA SER A 77 -34.31 10.28 -21.35
C SER A 77 -32.81 10.54 -21.47
N LYS A 78 -32.40 11.11 -22.62
CA LYS A 78 -31.03 11.57 -22.87
C LYS A 78 -30.57 12.70 -21.94
N ASN A 79 -31.46 13.21 -21.11
CA ASN A 79 -31.25 14.31 -20.18
C ASN A 79 -30.95 13.85 -18.75
N ASN A 80 -31.02 12.55 -18.49
CA ASN A 80 -30.66 12.01 -17.18
C ASN A 80 -29.14 11.77 -17.13
N VAL A 81 -28.50 12.34 -16.12
CA VAL A 81 -27.11 12.04 -15.75
C VAL A 81 -27.16 11.30 -14.41
N TYR A 82 -26.97 9.99 -14.44
CA TYR A 82 -27.01 9.15 -13.25
C TYR A 82 -25.77 9.36 -12.40
N PHE A 83 -25.94 9.21 -11.09
CA PHE A 83 -24.82 9.17 -10.15
C PHE A 83 -24.96 8.03 -9.14
N GLY A 84 -23.81 7.53 -8.71
CA GLY A 84 -23.74 6.37 -7.82
C GLY A 84 -22.32 6.08 -7.36
N ILE A 85 -22.16 4.91 -6.75
CA ILE A 85 -20.85 4.43 -6.28
C ILE A 85 -20.80 2.90 -6.34
N THR A 86 -19.63 2.34 -6.63
CA THR A 86 -19.43 0.89 -6.58
C THR A 86 -19.14 0.38 -5.16
N GLU A 87 -19.25 -0.93 -4.94
CA GLU A 87 -18.85 -1.59 -3.69
C GLU A 87 -17.39 -1.38 -3.30
N TYR A 88 -16.53 -1.04 -4.26
CA TYR A 88 -15.11 -0.73 -4.05
C TYR A 88 -14.81 0.78 -4.11
N GLY A 89 -15.83 1.63 -4.19
CA GLY A 89 -15.70 3.08 -3.97
C GLY A 89 -15.47 3.93 -5.23
N ARG A 90 -15.67 3.38 -6.43
CA ARG A 90 -15.58 4.14 -7.68
C ARG A 90 -16.83 5.00 -7.87
N LEU A 91 -16.64 6.31 -8.14
CA LEU A 91 -17.75 7.18 -8.50
C LEU A 91 -18.34 6.76 -9.84
N ILE A 92 -19.67 6.73 -9.88
CA ILE A 92 -20.45 6.64 -11.09
C ILE A 92 -21.06 8.01 -11.38
N LEU A 93 -20.84 8.54 -12.58
CA LEU A 93 -21.41 9.80 -13.06
C LEU A 93 -21.48 9.78 -14.59
N GLY A 94 -22.68 9.75 -15.17
CA GLY A 94 -22.82 9.70 -16.64
C GLY A 94 -24.21 9.29 -17.12
N LYS A 95 -24.38 9.23 -18.44
CA LYS A 95 -25.67 8.93 -19.08
C LYS A 95 -25.99 7.45 -19.18
N ASP A 96 -24.98 6.65 -19.48
CA ASP A 96 -25.16 5.22 -19.71
C ASP A 96 -25.15 4.49 -18.38
N ASN A 97 -26.03 3.50 -18.27
CA ASN A 97 -26.13 2.72 -17.06
C ASN A 97 -24.84 1.93 -16.84
N PHE A 98 -24.08 2.34 -15.84
CA PHE A 98 -22.98 1.57 -15.28
C PHE A 98 -23.58 0.38 -14.52
N TYR A 99 -23.83 -0.71 -15.24
CA TYR A 99 -24.33 -1.96 -14.66
C TYR A 99 -23.18 -2.96 -14.59
N ASP A 100 -22.22 -2.73 -13.69
CA ASP A 100 -21.57 -3.88 -13.05
C ASP A 100 -22.45 -4.33 -11.87
N GLU A 101 -22.35 -5.60 -11.46
CA GLU A 101 -23.15 -6.13 -10.34
C GLU A 101 -22.83 -5.45 -9.00
N TYR A 102 -21.80 -4.60 -8.97
CA TYR A 102 -21.26 -3.94 -7.80
C TYR A 102 -21.69 -2.47 -7.69
N THR A 103 -22.50 -1.96 -8.62
CA THR A 103 -22.86 -0.55 -8.70
C THR A 103 -24.14 -0.22 -7.93
N TYR A 104 -24.06 0.78 -7.04
CA TYR A 104 -25.21 1.41 -6.39
C TYR A 104 -25.54 2.74 -7.06
N ILE A 105 -26.60 2.75 -7.89
CA ILE A 105 -27.18 3.99 -8.40
C ILE A 105 -27.97 4.67 -7.28
N LEU A 106 -27.63 5.92 -6.97
CA LEU A 106 -28.25 6.68 -5.88
C LEU A 106 -29.25 7.71 -6.38
N GLY A 107 -29.09 8.17 -7.62
CA GLY A 107 -30.00 9.14 -8.21
C GLY A 107 -29.57 9.55 -9.62
N CYS A 108 -30.21 10.58 -10.14
CA CYS A 108 -29.82 11.26 -11.36
C CYS A 108 -30.02 12.78 -11.25
N PHE A 109 -29.29 13.50 -12.09
CA PHE A 109 -29.53 14.91 -12.39
C PHE A 109 -30.29 15.02 -13.71
N ILE A 110 -31.38 15.78 -13.73
CA ILE A 110 -32.10 16.13 -14.96
C ILE A 110 -31.46 17.40 -15.52
N VAL A 111 -30.83 17.28 -16.68
CA VAL A 111 -30.05 18.32 -17.36
C VAL A 111 -30.75 18.78 -18.64
N LYS A 112 -30.73 20.08 -18.94
CA LYS A 112 -31.35 20.61 -20.18
C LYS A 112 -30.59 20.14 -21.43
N ASP A 113 -31.30 19.90 -22.53
CA ASP A 113 -30.73 19.48 -23.83
C ASP A 113 -29.60 20.40 -24.32
N SER A 114 -29.76 21.72 -24.14
CA SER A 114 -28.76 22.70 -24.55
C SER A 114 -27.42 22.50 -23.83
N MET A 115 -27.47 22.12 -22.55
CA MET A 115 -26.28 21.88 -21.73
C MET A 115 -25.62 20.55 -22.06
N ILE A 116 -26.41 19.52 -22.33
CA ILE A 116 -25.91 18.24 -22.83
C ILE A 116 -25.07 18.43 -24.11
N LYS A 117 -25.51 19.29 -25.03
CA LYS A 117 -24.74 19.60 -26.25
C LYS A 117 -23.38 20.23 -25.93
N VAL A 118 -23.36 21.21 -25.02
CA VAL A 118 -22.12 21.87 -24.56
C VAL A 118 -21.16 20.87 -23.91
N ILE A 119 -21.68 19.97 -23.06
CA ILE A 119 -20.87 18.90 -22.45
C ILE A 119 -20.26 18.03 -23.53
N ASN A 120 -21.06 17.52 -24.47
CA ASN A 120 -20.59 16.65 -25.53
C ASN A 120 -19.50 17.32 -26.39
N ASP A 121 -19.64 18.61 -26.68
CA ASP A 121 -18.64 19.37 -27.42
C ASP A 121 -17.31 19.51 -26.64
N LYS A 122 -17.39 19.78 -25.33
CA LYS A 122 -16.20 19.82 -24.46
C LYS A 122 -15.54 18.44 -24.37
N VAL A 123 -16.34 17.38 -24.21
CA VAL A 123 -15.85 15.98 -24.15
C VAL A 123 -15.14 15.60 -25.44
N ARG A 124 -15.72 15.94 -26.60
CA ARG A 124 -15.11 15.68 -27.90
C ARG A 124 -13.73 16.34 -28.01
N LYS A 125 -13.61 17.64 -27.69
CA LYS A 125 -12.33 18.37 -27.73
C LYS A 125 -11.27 17.76 -26.80
N SER A 126 -11.67 17.30 -25.61
CA SER A 126 -10.73 16.65 -24.69
C SER A 126 -10.32 15.24 -25.17
N LYS A 127 -11.25 14.48 -25.76
CA LYS A 127 -10.95 13.18 -26.38
C LYS A 127 -10.02 13.30 -27.59
N GLU A 128 -10.05 14.41 -28.33
CA GLU A 128 -9.10 14.67 -29.43
C GLU A 128 -7.65 14.72 -28.93
N LYS A 129 -7.38 15.34 -27.78
CA LYS A 129 -6.04 15.36 -27.18
C LYS A 129 -5.55 13.97 -26.77
N GLU A 130 -6.40 13.20 -26.09
CA GLU A 130 -6.09 11.80 -25.74
C GLU A 130 -5.85 10.95 -27.00
N GLY A 131 -6.62 11.22 -28.07
CA GLY A 131 -6.46 10.58 -29.39
C GLY A 131 -5.15 10.94 -30.10
N MET A 132 -4.62 12.16 -29.91
CA MET A 132 -3.29 12.53 -30.41
C MET A 132 -2.19 11.76 -29.70
N LEU A 133 -2.21 11.70 -28.37
CA LEU A 133 -1.26 10.89 -27.59
C LEU A 133 -1.30 9.42 -28.01
N TYR A 134 -2.50 8.88 -28.25
CA TYR A 134 -2.66 7.51 -28.72
C TYR A 134 -1.95 7.27 -30.06
N LYS A 135 -2.06 8.21 -31.01
CA LYS A 135 -1.43 8.10 -32.34
C LYS A 135 0.07 8.37 -32.32
N GLU A 136 0.52 9.33 -31.52
CA GLU A 136 1.91 9.81 -31.55
C GLU A 136 2.83 9.02 -30.60
N GLN A 137 2.29 8.48 -29.50
CA GLN A 137 3.07 7.80 -28.47
C GLN A 137 2.82 6.30 -28.48
N LEU A 138 1.55 5.88 -28.38
CA LEU A 138 1.19 4.47 -28.15
C LEU A 138 1.27 3.62 -29.42
N ILE A 139 0.75 4.09 -30.57
CA ILE A 139 0.83 3.32 -31.82
C ILE A 139 2.29 3.01 -32.19
N PRO A 140 3.21 3.99 -32.24
CA PRO A 140 4.62 3.73 -32.56
C PRO A 140 5.30 2.79 -31.56
N PHE A 141 4.91 2.80 -30.29
CA PHE A 141 5.44 1.86 -29.29
C PHE A 141 5.18 0.40 -29.66
N PHE A 142 3.96 0.09 -30.11
CA PHE A 142 3.58 -1.27 -30.48
C PHE A 142 4.04 -1.66 -31.89
N GLU A 143 4.04 -0.74 -32.85
CA GLU A 143 4.52 -1.00 -34.22
C GLU A 143 6.00 -1.35 -34.27
N ASN A 144 6.80 -0.76 -33.37
CA ASN A 144 8.23 -1.03 -33.27
C ASN A 144 8.57 -2.31 -32.50
N LYS A 145 7.58 -3.16 -32.17
CA LYS A 145 7.77 -4.38 -31.37
C LYS A 145 7.23 -5.61 -32.06
N ASN A 146 8.03 -6.67 -32.05
CA ASN A 146 7.58 -7.98 -32.48
C ASN A 146 6.79 -8.70 -31.36
N ARG A 147 6.15 -9.82 -31.69
CA ARG A 147 5.31 -10.57 -30.74
C ARG A 147 6.08 -11.06 -29.52
N THR A 148 7.35 -11.41 -29.65
CA THR A 148 8.20 -11.86 -28.53
C THR A 148 8.39 -10.73 -27.53
N GLU A 149 8.73 -9.52 -28.00
CA GLU A 149 8.89 -8.34 -27.14
C GLU A 149 7.59 -7.97 -26.43
N ILE A 150 6.44 -8.06 -27.12
CA ILE A 150 5.13 -7.83 -26.50
C ILE A 150 4.82 -8.87 -25.42
N ASN A 151 5.15 -10.14 -25.65
CA ASN A 151 4.96 -11.19 -24.66
C ASN A 151 5.87 -10.98 -23.44
N GLU A 152 7.10 -10.48 -23.62
CA GLU A 152 8.00 -10.13 -22.52
C GLU A 152 7.45 -8.97 -21.69
N ILE A 153 6.88 -7.94 -22.33
CA ILE A 153 6.17 -6.84 -21.66
C ILE A 153 5.00 -7.37 -20.82
N LEU A 154 4.16 -8.22 -21.40
CA LEU A 154 3.02 -8.81 -20.68
C LEU A 154 3.46 -9.66 -19.50
N LYS A 155 4.49 -10.49 -19.68
CA LYS A 155 5.07 -11.29 -18.58
C LYS A 155 5.64 -10.42 -17.48
N PHE A 156 6.33 -9.33 -17.84
CA PHE A 156 6.86 -8.36 -16.88
C PHE A 156 5.74 -7.69 -16.09
N ILE A 157 4.68 -7.21 -16.75
CA ILE A 157 3.52 -6.61 -16.08
C ILE A 157 2.84 -7.63 -15.16
N LYS A 158 2.54 -8.83 -15.67
CA LYS A 158 1.89 -9.90 -14.91
C LYS A 158 2.69 -10.29 -13.69
N PHE A 159 4.00 -10.49 -13.83
CA PHE A 159 4.90 -10.79 -12.72
C PHE A 159 4.83 -9.72 -11.63
N ASN A 160 4.96 -8.44 -11.99
CA ASN A 160 4.91 -7.36 -11.00
C ASN A 160 3.54 -7.28 -10.32
N ILE A 161 2.44 -7.32 -11.09
CA ILE A 161 1.07 -7.25 -10.56
C ILE A 161 0.76 -8.43 -9.63
N TYR A 162 1.23 -9.63 -9.98
CA TYR A 162 1.04 -10.83 -9.16
C TYR A 162 1.80 -10.77 -7.83
N HIS A 163 2.93 -10.07 -7.79
CA HIS A 163 3.80 -9.99 -6.60
C HIS A 163 3.70 -8.66 -5.82
N MET A 164 2.82 -7.74 -6.20
CA MET A 164 2.58 -6.47 -5.49
C MET A 164 1.27 -6.48 -4.70
N ALA A 165 1.05 -5.45 -3.86
CA ALA A 165 -0.25 -5.31 -3.19
C ALA A 165 -1.37 -5.05 -4.22
N PRO A 166 -2.64 -5.32 -3.86
CA PRO A 166 -3.74 -5.19 -4.82
C PRO A 166 -3.81 -3.84 -5.52
N ILE A 167 -4.09 -3.88 -6.83
CA ILE A 167 -4.31 -2.70 -7.65
C ILE A 167 -5.78 -2.53 -8.03
N LEU A 168 -6.24 -1.29 -8.15
CA LEU A 168 -7.59 -0.90 -8.49
C LEU A 168 -7.55 0.35 -9.38
N LEU A 169 -7.73 0.18 -10.69
CA LEU A 169 -7.51 1.23 -11.67
C LEU A 169 -8.72 1.38 -12.58
N TYR A 170 -8.98 2.60 -13.04
CA TYR A 170 -10.10 2.89 -13.92
C TYR A 170 -9.60 3.29 -15.29
N LEU A 171 -10.23 2.79 -16.35
CA LEU A 171 -9.99 3.28 -17.70
C LEU A 171 -11.31 3.46 -18.42
N ASN A 172 -11.70 4.73 -18.56
CA ASN A 172 -13.01 5.16 -19.02
C ASN A 172 -14.10 4.58 -18.12
N ASP A 173 -14.84 3.59 -18.60
CA ASP A 173 -15.92 2.93 -17.88
C ASP A 173 -15.49 1.56 -17.35
N GLN A 174 -14.30 1.08 -17.72
CA GLN A 174 -13.75 -0.20 -17.27
C GLN A 174 -12.96 -0.05 -15.96
N THR A 175 -12.98 -1.10 -15.15
CA THR A 175 -12.13 -1.26 -13.97
C THR A 175 -11.14 -2.39 -14.25
N PHE A 176 -9.86 -2.17 -13.98
CA PHE A 176 -8.80 -3.18 -14.03
C PHE A 176 -8.24 -3.38 -12.63
N SER A 177 -8.29 -4.61 -12.10
CA SER A 177 -8.01 -4.82 -10.69
C SER A 177 -7.49 -6.22 -10.34
N THR A 178 -6.76 -6.29 -9.24
CA THR A 178 -6.47 -7.51 -8.45
C THR A 178 -7.08 -7.43 -7.04
N PHE A 179 -8.04 -6.53 -6.84
CA PHE A 179 -8.62 -6.21 -5.54
C PHE A 179 -9.66 -7.24 -5.13
N TYR A 180 -9.21 -8.28 -4.43
CA TYR A 180 -10.06 -9.34 -3.89
C TYR A 180 -11.00 -9.90 -4.97
N ASN A 181 -12.29 -10.03 -4.68
CA ASN A 181 -13.31 -10.58 -5.57
C ASN A 181 -13.47 -9.80 -6.88
N TYR A 182 -12.98 -8.56 -6.96
CA TYR A 182 -13.05 -7.73 -8.17
C TYR A 182 -11.87 -7.95 -9.12
N ASN A 183 -11.03 -8.97 -8.86
CA ASN A 183 -9.92 -9.31 -9.71
C ASN A 183 -10.37 -9.69 -11.13
N ASN A 184 -9.74 -9.09 -12.13
CA ASN A 184 -9.92 -9.40 -13.55
C ASN A 184 -8.60 -9.31 -14.35
N LEU A 185 -7.47 -9.29 -13.66
CA LEU A 185 -6.16 -9.09 -14.28
C LEU A 185 -5.35 -10.39 -14.39
N VAL A 186 -5.35 -11.22 -13.36
CA VAL A 186 -4.52 -12.43 -13.28
C VAL A 186 -5.36 -13.62 -12.80
N GLU A 187 -5.25 -14.77 -13.45
CA GLU A 187 -6.06 -15.96 -13.11
C GLU A 187 -5.66 -16.62 -11.79
N GLU A 188 -4.44 -16.34 -11.30
CA GLU A 188 -3.88 -16.93 -10.09
C GLU A 188 -4.53 -16.42 -8.80
N PHE A 189 -5.34 -15.36 -8.87
CA PHE A 189 -6.10 -14.82 -7.75
C PHE A 189 -7.60 -15.06 -7.93
N ASP A 190 -8.30 -15.24 -6.81
CA ASP A 190 -9.75 -15.31 -6.79
C ASP A 190 -10.36 -14.06 -7.43
N GLY A 191 -11.41 -14.24 -8.23
CA GLY A 191 -12.17 -13.17 -8.86
C GLY A 191 -13.53 -13.66 -9.34
N ASP A 192 -14.51 -12.77 -9.35
CA ASP A 192 -15.88 -13.07 -9.81
C ASP A 192 -15.96 -12.98 -11.35
N THR A 193 -15.04 -13.63 -12.05
CA THR A 193 -14.92 -13.68 -13.52
C THR A 193 -14.13 -14.90 -13.97
N ASN A 194 -14.35 -15.33 -15.22
CA ASN A 194 -13.50 -16.32 -15.91
C ASN A 194 -12.59 -15.68 -16.98
N GLU A 195 -12.66 -14.36 -17.14
CA GLU A 195 -11.86 -13.60 -18.10
C GLU A 195 -10.80 -12.78 -17.36
N PHE A 196 -9.52 -13.10 -17.59
CA PHE A 196 -8.38 -12.44 -16.95
C PHE A 196 -7.49 -11.78 -17.98
N LEU A 197 -7.42 -10.43 -17.95
CA LEU A 197 -6.82 -9.66 -19.03
C LEU A 197 -5.41 -10.12 -19.40
N LEU A 198 -4.50 -10.25 -18.42
CA LEU A 198 -3.09 -10.52 -18.73
C LEU A 198 -2.87 -11.95 -19.25
N ASN A 199 -3.75 -12.87 -18.90
CA ASN A 199 -3.78 -14.22 -19.45
C ASN A 199 -4.30 -14.22 -20.88
N ASP A 200 -5.41 -13.53 -21.13
CA ASP A 200 -6.03 -13.40 -22.43
C ASP A 200 -5.13 -12.73 -23.47
N LEU A 201 -4.46 -11.63 -23.11
CA LEU A 201 -3.63 -10.87 -24.05
C LEU A 201 -2.42 -11.67 -24.56
N LEU A 202 -1.94 -12.66 -23.78
CA LEU A 202 -0.86 -13.56 -24.19
C LEU A 202 -1.24 -14.48 -25.35
N ILE A 203 -2.53 -14.75 -25.55
CA ILE A 203 -3.05 -15.58 -26.65
C ILE A 203 -3.73 -14.76 -27.76
N LYS A 204 -4.29 -13.59 -27.44
CA LYS A 204 -4.95 -12.70 -28.41
C LYS A 204 -3.95 -12.02 -29.34
N ASN A 205 -4.32 -11.86 -30.62
CA ASN A 205 -3.58 -11.02 -31.56
C ASN A 205 -3.69 -9.54 -31.14
N ILE A 206 -2.58 -8.79 -31.24
CA ILE A 206 -2.53 -7.38 -30.87
C ILE A 206 -3.51 -6.49 -31.65
N ASN A 207 -3.87 -6.89 -32.87
CA ASN A 207 -4.85 -6.16 -33.68
C ASN A 207 -6.28 -6.30 -33.13
N ASP A 208 -6.55 -7.36 -32.37
CA ASP A 208 -7.85 -7.61 -31.73
C ASP A 208 -7.96 -6.98 -30.34
N TRP A 209 -6.85 -6.44 -29.80
CA TRP A 209 -6.87 -5.78 -28.51
C TRP A 209 -7.70 -4.51 -28.57
N LYS A 210 -8.58 -4.33 -27.58
CA LYS A 210 -9.34 -3.09 -27.41
C LYS A 210 -8.39 -1.94 -27.14
N GLN A 211 -8.83 -0.72 -27.48
CA GLN A 211 -8.05 0.49 -27.22
C GLN A 211 -7.66 0.62 -25.75
N SER A 212 -8.58 0.30 -24.84
CA SER A 212 -8.35 0.31 -23.39
C SER A 212 -7.29 -0.68 -22.93
N GLU A 213 -7.25 -1.87 -23.53
CA GLU A 213 -6.25 -2.90 -23.22
C GLU A 213 -4.85 -2.45 -23.66
N LYS A 214 -4.73 -1.85 -24.85
CA LYS A 214 -3.47 -1.26 -25.33
C LYS A 214 -2.98 -0.13 -24.42
N ILE A 215 -3.87 0.77 -24.00
CA ILE A 215 -3.53 1.87 -23.08
C ILE A 215 -3.09 1.30 -21.72
N PHE A 216 -3.81 0.32 -21.18
CA PHE A 216 -3.43 -0.33 -19.93
C PHE A 216 -2.03 -0.94 -19.99
N VAL A 217 -1.73 -1.74 -21.03
CA VAL A 217 -0.42 -2.37 -21.20
C VAL A 217 0.69 -1.34 -21.34
N PHE A 218 0.50 -0.35 -22.23
CA PHE A 218 1.48 0.73 -22.43
C PHE A 218 1.74 1.49 -21.13
N ASN A 219 0.69 1.97 -20.47
CA ASN A 219 0.83 2.78 -19.27
C ASN A 219 1.43 2.01 -18.10
N MET A 220 0.96 0.78 -17.86
CA MET A 220 1.43 -0.04 -16.76
C MET A 220 2.90 -0.43 -16.95
N TYR A 221 3.30 -0.78 -18.17
CA TYR A 221 4.70 -1.09 -18.48
C TYR A 221 5.63 0.07 -18.12
N LEU A 222 5.32 1.27 -18.62
CA LEU A 222 6.15 2.46 -18.39
C LEU A 222 6.13 2.90 -16.93
N LEU A 223 4.98 2.85 -16.26
CA LEU A 223 4.88 3.16 -14.83
C LEU A 223 5.78 2.24 -13.99
N LEU A 224 5.74 0.92 -14.24
CA LEU A 224 6.56 -0.05 -13.52
C LEU A 224 8.06 0.09 -13.83
N LYS A 225 8.41 0.54 -15.04
CA LYS A 225 9.81 0.82 -15.40
C LYS A 225 10.35 2.12 -14.79
N SER A 226 9.47 3.02 -14.33
CA SER A 226 9.86 4.32 -13.80
C SER A 226 10.29 4.33 -12.34
N GLY A 227 10.20 3.21 -11.61
CA GLY A 227 10.45 3.19 -10.16
C GLY A 227 10.46 1.79 -9.55
N PRO A 228 10.20 1.66 -8.24
CA PRO A 228 10.26 0.37 -7.56
C PRO A 228 9.17 -0.58 -8.08
N PRO A 229 9.32 -1.92 -7.90
CA PRO A 229 8.37 -2.92 -8.40
C PRO A 229 6.90 -2.70 -7.97
N SER A 230 6.69 -1.98 -6.86
CA SER A 230 5.37 -1.64 -6.32
C SER A 230 4.85 -0.26 -6.74
N ARG A 231 5.42 0.38 -7.78
CA ARG A 231 4.98 1.71 -8.25
C ARG A 231 3.56 1.70 -8.84
N GLY A 232 3.08 0.55 -9.30
CA GLY A 232 1.68 0.38 -9.74
C GLY A 232 0.65 0.73 -8.65
N GLU A 233 1.03 0.68 -7.37
CA GLU A 233 0.14 1.01 -6.25
C GLU A 233 -0.12 2.53 -6.12
N GLU A 234 0.71 3.37 -6.73
CA GLU A 234 0.58 4.84 -6.69
C GLU A 234 -0.56 5.36 -7.59
N VAL A 235 -1.09 4.51 -8.47
CA VAL A 235 -2.21 4.87 -9.36
C VAL A 235 -3.53 4.26 -8.94
N ASN A 236 -3.58 3.63 -7.76
CA ASN A 236 -4.82 3.09 -7.20
C ASN A 236 -5.90 4.17 -7.03
N GLY A 237 -7.12 3.84 -7.47
CA GLY A 237 -8.29 4.71 -7.44
C GLY A 237 -8.26 5.83 -8.49
N ILE A 238 -7.41 5.74 -9.52
CA ILE A 238 -7.20 6.79 -10.53
C ILE A 238 -7.73 6.36 -11.91
N HIS A 239 -8.18 7.33 -12.71
CA HIS A 239 -8.43 7.14 -14.15
C HIS A 239 -7.09 7.13 -14.90
N PHE A 240 -6.62 5.94 -15.28
CA PHE A 240 -5.26 5.68 -15.74
C PHE A 240 -5.07 5.91 -17.25
N SER A 241 -5.45 7.10 -17.73
CA SER A 241 -5.37 7.50 -19.15
C SER A 241 -3.95 7.82 -19.62
N LEU A 242 -3.75 8.00 -20.94
CA LEU A 242 -2.46 8.44 -21.50
C LEU A 242 -2.09 9.85 -21.03
N SER A 243 -3.05 10.80 -21.07
CA SER A 243 -2.82 12.14 -20.53
C SER A 243 -2.43 12.10 -19.06
N PHE A 244 -3.11 11.28 -18.25
CA PHE A 244 -2.75 11.12 -16.84
C PHE A 244 -1.31 10.65 -16.67
N LEU A 245 -0.87 9.60 -17.37
CA LEU A 245 0.48 9.09 -17.20
C LEU A 245 1.54 10.12 -17.64
N ASN A 246 1.29 10.83 -18.75
CA ASN A 246 2.19 11.88 -19.21
C ASN A 246 2.32 13.00 -18.16
N GLU A 247 1.20 13.50 -17.64
CA GLU A 247 1.17 14.52 -16.58
C GLU A 247 1.78 14.01 -15.28
N TYR A 248 1.60 12.74 -14.94
CA TYR A 248 2.19 12.11 -13.76
C TYR A 248 3.72 12.14 -13.84
N PHE A 249 4.31 11.78 -14.99
CA PHE A 249 5.76 11.87 -15.14
C PHE A 249 6.25 13.32 -15.17
N ASP A 250 5.51 14.24 -15.80
CA ASP A 250 5.85 15.67 -15.77
C ASP A 250 5.89 16.20 -14.33
N GLN A 251 4.90 15.84 -13.51
CA GLN A 251 4.87 16.19 -12.09
C GLN A 251 6.03 15.56 -11.32
N LYS A 252 6.36 14.29 -11.56
CA LYS A 252 7.47 13.61 -10.88
C LYS A 252 8.83 14.16 -11.27
N ILE A 253 9.06 14.44 -12.55
CA ILE A 253 10.29 15.06 -13.02
C ILE A 253 10.44 16.46 -12.41
N GLN A 254 9.36 17.24 -12.35
CA GLN A 254 9.38 18.55 -11.70
C GLN A 254 9.71 18.44 -10.20
N GLU A 255 8.98 17.59 -9.46
CA GLU A 255 9.21 17.34 -8.03
C GLU A 255 10.65 16.91 -7.76
N TYR A 256 11.19 15.99 -8.56
CA TYR A 256 12.56 15.52 -8.41
C TYR A 256 13.59 16.57 -8.79
N SER A 257 13.31 17.39 -9.80
CA SER A 257 14.18 18.49 -10.21
C SER A 257 14.30 19.52 -9.08
N ASP A 258 13.18 19.82 -8.42
CA ASP A 258 13.13 20.74 -7.29
C ASP A 258 13.92 20.19 -6.09
N ILE A 259 13.76 18.90 -5.77
CA ILE A 259 14.50 18.20 -4.70
C ILE A 259 16.02 18.19 -4.99
N LEU A 260 16.41 17.85 -6.22
CA LEU A 260 17.81 17.78 -6.65
C LEU A 260 18.42 19.15 -6.97
N GLN A 261 17.60 20.21 -7.02
CA GLN A 261 17.98 21.57 -7.41
C GLN A 261 18.61 21.65 -8.81
N ILE A 262 18.07 20.87 -9.76
CA ILE A 262 18.52 20.83 -11.15
C ILE A 262 17.42 21.35 -12.09
N LYS A 263 17.81 21.80 -13.28
CA LYS A 263 16.85 22.13 -14.34
C LYS A 263 16.73 20.96 -15.29
N THR A 264 15.50 20.53 -15.55
CA THR A 264 15.21 19.40 -16.43
C THR A 264 14.22 19.82 -17.48
N ASN A 265 14.49 19.46 -18.74
CA ASN A 265 13.49 19.57 -19.81
C ASN A 265 12.71 18.25 -19.87
N ASN A 266 11.39 18.35 -19.80
CA ASN A 266 10.46 17.22 -19.91
C ASN A 266 9.67 17.24 -21.24
N ASP A 267 10.10 18.02 -22.23
CA ASP A 267 9.53 17.95 -23.58
C ASP A 267 10.13 16.77 -24.37
N CYS A 268 9.69 15.57 -24.02
CA CYS A 268 10.16 14.30 -24.60
C CYS A 268 9.04 13.24 -24.60
N ARG A 269 9.30 12.07 -25.19
CA ARG A 269 8.31 10.97 -25.26
C ARG A 269 8.02 10.41 -23.87
N ILE A 270 6.83 9.84 -23.69
CA ILE A 270 6.41 9.26 -22.39
C ILE A 270 7.39 8.17 -21.92
N GLU A 271 7.97 7.40 -22.86
CA GLU A 271 8.99 6.38 -22.57
C GLU A 271 10.28 6.98 -21.98
N GLU A 272 10.73 8.11 -22.53
CA GLU A 272 11.94 8.82 -22.08
C GLU A 272 11.70 9.46 -20.71
N LYS A 273 10.50 10.00 -20.48
CA LYS A 273 10.07 10.50 -19.16
C LYS A 273 10.09 9.42 -18.08
N ALA A 274 9.65 8.20 -18.42
CA ALA A 274 9.67 7.08 -17.49
C ALA A 274 11.11 6.73 -17.07
N GLN A 275 12.04 6.68 -18.03
CA GLN A 275 13.46 6.42 -17.75
C GLN A 275 14.10 7.54 -16.93
N LEU A 276 13.83 8.80 -17.27
CA LEU A 276 14.35 9.95 -16.54
C LEU A 276 13.85 9.96 -15.08
N THR A 277 12.56 9.68 -14.88
CA THR A 277 11.94 9.52 -13.55
C THR A 277 12.67 8.46 -12.72
N TYR A 278 13.04 7.32 -13.31
CA TYR A 278 13.77 6.26 -12.63
C TYR A 278 15.17 6.71 -12.18
N VAL A 279 15.93 7.34 -13.08
CA VAL A 279 17.29 7.81 -12.80
C VAL A 279 17.28 8.85 -11.68
N MET A 280 16.43 9.88 -11.80
CA MET A 280 16.34 10.94 -10.80
C MET A 280 15.89 10.42 -9.42
N ARG A 281 14.94 9.47 -9.39
CA ARG A 281 14.51 8.85 -8.13
C ARG A 281 15.68 8.17 -7.42
N THR A 282 16.54 7.47 -8.17
CA THR A 282 17.72 6.79 -7.62
C THR A 282 18.69 7.81 -6.99
N GLU A 283 18.89 8.96 -7.61
CA GLU A 283 19.73 10.04 -7.04
C GLU A 283 19.13 10.65 -5.76
N ILE A 284 17.79 10.74 -5.68
CA ILE A 284 17.09 11.24 -4.49
C ILE A 284 17.30 10.31 -3.28
N GLU A 285 17.32 9.00 -3.50
CA GLU A 285 17.47 8.00 -2.43
C GLU A 285 18.79 8.14 -1.66
N ASP A 286 19.80 8.83 -2.20
CA ASP A 286 21.07 9.08 -1.50
C ASP A 286 20.89 10.05 -0.33
N LYS A 287 20.14 11.14 -0.53
CA LYS A 287 20.00 12.24 0.44
C LYS A 287 18.67 12.22 1.20
N PHE A 288 17.65 11.62 0.62
CA PHE A 288 16.31 11.59 1.17
C PHE A 288 15.89 10.15 1.46
N LEU A 289 15.12 10.00 2.55
CA LEU A 289 14.26 8.85 2.69
C LEU A 289 13.00 9.10 1.87
N ILE A 290 12.68 8.15 0.98
CA ILE A 290 11.38 8.08 0.31
C ILE A 290 10.44 7.22 1.17
N TYR A 291 9.32 7.79 1.58
CA TYR A 291 8.25 7.09 2.31
C TYR A 291 6.91 7.24 1.59
N ARG A 292 5.89 6.48 2.01
CA ARG A 292 4.55 6.53 1.41
C ARG A 292 3.48 7.03 2.37
N LEU A 293 2.61 7.90 1.88
CA LEU A 293 1.30 8.12 2.47
C LEU A 293 0.30 7.20 1.79
N ILE A 294 -0.50 6.47 2.59
CA ILE A 294 -1.46 5.50 2.09
C ILE A 294 -2.85 5.86 2.60
N ASN A 295 -3.80 5.99 1.68
CA ASN A 295 -5.21 6.03 2.03
C ASN A 295 -5.80 4.62 1.88
N GLY A 296 -6.15 4.00 3.00
CA GLY A 296 -6.68 2.64 3.05
C GLY A 296 -8.07 2.46 2.42
N ILE A 297 -8.77 3.55 2.07
CA ILE A 297 -10.08 3.50 1.42
C ILE A 297 -9.96 3.24 -0.08
N ASN A 298 -9.12 3.99 -0.79
CA ASN A 298 -8.91 3.81 -2.23
C ASN A 298 -7.59 3.10 -2.56
N LEU A 299 -6.84 2.68 -1.54
CA LEU A 299 -5.51 2.06 -1.64
C LEU A 299 -4.45 2.93 -2.33
N HIS A 300 -4.74 4.22 -2.55
CA HIS A 300 -3.84 5.15 -3.21
C HIS A 300 -2.60 5.38 -2.35
N LYS A 301 -1.44 5.33 -3.00
CA LYS A 301 -0.15 5.59 -2.38
C LYS A 301 0.49 6.81 -3.01
N GLU A 302 1.02 7.67 -2.16
CA GLU A 302 1.73 8.87 -2.57
C GLU A 302 3.14 8.83 -1.98
N GLU A 303 4.16 9.02 -2.81
CA GLU A 303 5.52 9.19 -2.30
C GLU A 303 5.68 10.55 -1.61
N LYS A 304 6.45 10.55 -0.53
CA LYS A 304 6.89 11.71 0.23
C LYS A 304 8.36 11.55 0.62
N TYR A 305 8.98 12.65 1.02
CA TYR A 305 10.43 12.74 1.17
C TYR A 305 10.77 13.36 2.52
N ILE A 306 11.72 12.76 3.24
CA ILE A 306 12.33 13.34 4.44
C ILE A 306 13.82 13.40 4.19
N GLU A 307 14.46 14.54 4.39
CA GLU A 307 15.92 14.63 4.37
C GLU A 307 16.51 13.72 5.43
N LYS A 308 17.49 12.89 5.07
CA LYS A 308 18.12 11.96 6.04
C LYS A 308 18.78 12.71 7.21
N ASN A 309 19.21 13.95 6.99
CA ASN A 309 19.76 14.82 8.04
C ASN A 309 18.71 15.26 9.07
N GLU A 310 17.42 15.30 8.73
CA GLU A 310 16.37 15.58 9.71
C GLU A 310 16.10 14.36 10.59
N LEU A 311 16.21 13.15 10.02
CA LEU A 311 16.06 11.90 10.77
C LEU A 311 17.16 11.73 11.83
N SER A 312 18.39 12.17 11.54
CA SER A 312 19.52 12.07 12.49
C SER A 312 19.40 13.00 13.70
N LYS A 313 18.48 13.97 13.69
CA LYS A 313 18.21 14.85 14.83
C LYS A 313 17.33 14.20 15.90
N ILE A 314 16.65 13.09 15.58
CA ILE A 314 15.82 12.37 16.54
C ILE A 314 16.72 11.56 17.49
N SER A 315 16.50 11.72 18.79
CA SER A 315 17.19 10.98 19.82
C SER A 315 16.30 10.70 21.04
N ASP A 316 16.62 9.64 21.78
CA ASP A 316 15.97 9.31 23.05
C ASP A 316 16.99 8.88 24.10
N GLU A 317 17.49 9.83 24.88
CA GLU A 317 18.45 9.56 25.96
C GLU A 317 17.86 8.66 27.07
N TYR A 318 16.54 8.69 27.26
CA TYR A 318 15.89 7.85 28.27
C TYR A 318 15.89 6.38 27.88
N LEU A 319 15.90 6.05 26.58
CA LEU A 319 16.01 4.66 26.13
C LEU A 319 17.35 4.05 26.57
N LYS A 320 18.45 4.79 26.45
CA LYS A 320 19.77 4.31 26.90
C LYS A 320 19.75 3.97 28.38
N LYS A 321 19.28 4.89 29.22
CA LYS A 321 19.18 4.70 30.68
C LYS A 321 18.33 3.49 31.05
N ASP A 322 17.17 3.31 30.40
CA ASP A 322 16.29 2.16 30.66
C ASP A 322 16.95 0.83 30.27
N LEU A 323 17.74 0.82 29.20
CA LEU A 323 18.48 -0.36 28.76
C LEU A 323 19.66 -0.66 29.70
N GLU A 324 20.41 0.34 30.15
CA GLU A 324 21.49 0.18 31.13
C GLU A 324 20.94 -0.35 32.46
N GLN A 325 19.81 0.16 32.92
CA GLN A 325 19.13 -0.31 34.12
C GLN A 325 18.62 -1.75 33.97
N LEU A 326 18.13 -2.13 32.79
CA LEU A 326 17.68 -3.50 32.52
C LEU A 326 18.85 -4.49 32.57
N THR A 327 19.99 -4.13 32.00
CA THR A 327 21.10 -5.06 31.76
C THR A 327 22.22 -4.98 32.80
N ASN A 328 22.28 -3.91 33.59
CA ASN A 328 23.41 -3.53 34.45
C ASN A 328 24.74 -3.41 33.68
N VAL A 329 24.67 -2.97 32.42
CA VAL A 329 25.85 -2.70 31.58
C VAL A 329 25.73 -1.28 31.04
N GLU A 330 26.84 -0.54 31.05
CA GLU A 330 26.89 0.83 30.52
C GLU A 330 27.08 0.84 29.01
N PHE A 331 26.54 1.86 28.32
CA PHE A 331 26.83 2.06 26.90
C PHE A 331 28.28 2.48 26.67
N SER A 332 29.00 1.70 25.88
CA SER A 332 30.40 1.98 25.54
C SER A 332 30.56 2.77 24.24
N ILE A 333 29.82 2.42 23.18
CA ILE A 333 29.99 2.97 21.82
C ILE A 333 28.63 3.34 21.22
N ASP A 334 27.89 2.33 20.77
CA ASP A 334 26.59 2.47 20.10
C ASP A 334 25.64 1.32 20.52
N PHE A 335 24.43 1.32 19.98
CA PHE A 335 23.44 0.29 20.30
C PHE A 335 23.86 -1.10 19.80
N TYR A 336 24.48 -1.22 18.63
CA TYR A 336 24.94 -2.50 18.10
C TYR A 336 25.95 -3.17 19.05
N HIS A 337 27.00 -2.47 19.44
CA HIS A 337 28.04 -3.01 20.33
C HIS A 337 27.47 -3.34 21.71
N PHE A 338 26.59 -2.49 22.23
CA PHE A 338 25.88 -2.74 23.47
C PHE A 338 25.05 -4.05 23.38
N PHE A 339 24.22 -4.19 22.35
CA PHE A 339 23.41 -5.40 22.17
C PHE A 339 24.26 -6.65 21.96
N TYR A 340 25.33 -6.54 21.17
CA TYR A 340 26.26 -7.63 20.92
C TYR A 340 26.84 -8.18 22.24
N GLN A 341 27.39 -7.29 23.07
CA GLN A 341 27.95 -7.64 24.38
C GLN A 341 26.91 -8.30 25.29
N ILE A 342 25.69 -7.76 25.35
CA ILE A 342 24.62 -8.32 26.18
C ILE A 342 24.22 -9.72 25.73
N ILE A 343 24.04 -9.91 24.42
CA ILE A 343 23.63 -11.19 23.86
C ILE A 343 24.75 -12.23 24.06
N GLU A 344 26.01 -11.86 23.80
CA GLU A 344 27.17 -12.74 24.00
C GLU A 344 27.31 -13.17 25.46
N ASN A 345 27.20 -12.24 26.41
CA ASN A 345 27.28 -12.53 27.85
C ASN A 345 26.15 -13.44 28.35
N ASN A 346 25.02 -13.50 27.64
CA ASN A 346 23.85 -14.28 28.02
C ASN A 346 23.63 -15.53 27.16
N LEU A 347 24.59 -15.88 26.29
CA LEU A 347 24.45 -16.94 25.29
C LEU A 347 23.97 -18.28 25.88
N TYR A 348 24.41 -18.61 27.10
CA TYR A 348 24.10 -19.88 27.76
C TYR A 348 23.08 -19.75 28.91
N SER A 349 22.49 -18.57 29.13
CA SER A 349 21.63 -18.25 30.27
C SER A 349 20.24 -17.75 29.84
N GLN A 350 19.57 -18.50 28.95
CA GLN A 350 18.28 -18.13 28.34
C GLN A 350 18.39 -16.84 27.49
N PRO A 351 19.28 -16.83 26.47
CA PRO A 351 19.64 -15.63 25.71
C PRO A 351 18.44 -14.89 25.10
N PHE A 352 17.41 -15.61 24.66
CA PHE A 352 16.27 -14.94 24.05
C PHE A 352 15.42 -14.14 25.06
N LYS A 353 15.43 -14.49 26.36
CA LYS A 353 14.68 -13.73 27.37
C LYS A 353 15.20 -12.31 27.54
N ILE A 354 16.52 -12.09 27.42
CA ILE A 354 17.06 -10.73 27.49
C ILE A 354 16.78 -9.95 26.21
N ILE A 355 16.84 -10.61 25.04
CA ILE A 355 16.47 -10.01 23.74
C ILE A 355 15.00 -9.57 23.76
N ASP A 356 14.09 -10.42 24.24
CA ASP A 356 12.66 -10.10 24.43
C ASP A 356 12.45 -8.84 25.27
N LYS A 357 13.07 -8.78 26.46
CA LYS A 357 12.96 -7.60 27.33
C LYS A 357 13.47 -6.33 26.67
N ILE A 358 14.59 -6.40 25.95
CA ILE A 358 15.14 -5.27 25.19
C ILE A 358 14.17 -4.83 24.10
N MET A 359 13.66 -5.76 23.28
CA MET A 359 12.67 -5.45 22.24
C MET A 359 11.42 -4.82 22.84
N ASN A 360 10.93 -5.34 23.96
CA ASN A 360 9.75 -4.85 24.66
C ASN A 360 9.92 -3.40 25.13
N ILE A 361 11.10 -3.05 25.68
CA ILE A 361 11.43 -1.66 26.04
C ILE A 361 11.42 -0.74 24.81
N ILE A 362 12.11 -1.13 23.73
CA ILE A 362 12.21 -0.32 22.51
C ILE A 362 10.83 -0.08 21.90
N ILE A 363 10.01 -1.13 21.78
CA ILE A 363 8.65 -1.04 21.22
C ILE A 363 7.75 -0.19 22.12
N ASN A 364 7.81 -0.34 23.45
CA ASN A 364 7.03 0.49 24.36
C ASN A 364 7.40 1.98 24.27
N LYS A 365 8.68 2.30 24.11
CA LYS A 365 9.13 3.69 23.88
C LYS A 365 8.55 4.24 22.59
N ALA A 366 8.65 3.49 21.49
CA ALA A 366 8.03 3.86 20.22
C ALA A 366 6.52 4.10 20.35
N ILE A 367 5.81 3.21 21.05
CA ILE A 367 4.37 3.36 21.34
C ILE A 367 4.10 4.66 22.10
N SER A 368 4.84 4.92 23.17
CA SER A 368 4.62 6.07 24.03
C SER A 368 4.86 7.40 23.31
N LYS A 369 5.95 7.51 22.54
CA LYS A 369 6.33 8.75 21.84
C LYS A 369 5.41 9.10 20.69
N THR A 370 4.82 8.09 20.05
CA THR A 370 3.91 8.26 18.91
C THR A 370 2.43 8.20 19.30
N SER A 371 2.15 8.02 20.60
CA SER A 371 0.79 7.81 21.15
C SER A 371 0.04 6.64 20.49
N SER A 372 0.74 5.54 20.21
CA SER A 372 0.16 4.35 19.57
C SER A 372 -0.66 3.51 20.55
N ASP A 373 -1.57 2.70 20.04
CA ASP A 373 -2.29 1.69 20.83
C ASP A 373 -1.53 0.37 20.90
N ILE A 374 -0.90 -0.02 19.79
CA ILE A 374 -0.11 -1.25 19.66
C ILE A 374 1.15 -0.94 18.87
N GLY A 375 2.26 -1.51 19.30
CA GLY A 375 3.51 -1.60 18.56
C GLY A 375 3.92 -3.06 18.37
N MET A 376 4.62 -3.34 17.28
CA MET A 376 5.05 -4.71 16.98
C MET A 376 6.35 -4.75 16.21
N ALA A 377 7.13 -5.81 16.46
CA ALA A 377 8.27 -6.19 15.65
C ALA A 377 8.22 -7.68 15.31
N ARG A 378 8.73 -8.05 14.14
CA ARG A 378 8.70 -9.45 13.63
C ARG A 378 10.09 -9.88 13.20
N GLY A 379 10.32 -11.18 13.06
CA GLY A 379 11.62 -11.70 12.60
C GLY A 379 11.61 -13.22 12.44
N PHE A 380 12.79 -13.78 12.21
CA PHE A 380 13.00 -15.23 12.15
C PHE A 380 13.23 -15.79 13.54
N ARG A 381 12.67 -16.97 13.83
CA ARG A 381 12.91 -17.63 15.11
C ARG A 381 14.33 -18.14 15.25
N SER A 382 14.93 -18.54 14.14
CA SER A 382 16.26 -19.14 14.05
C SER A 382 17.09 -18.40 12.99
N PRO A 383 17.69 -17.25 13.32
CA PRO A 383 18.44 -16.45 12.36
C PRO A 383 19.72 -17.15 11.87
N LEU A 384 20.35 -18.02 12.67
CA LEU A 384 21.53 -18.78 12.21
C LEU A 384 21.14 -19.80 11.14
N LYS A 385 20.05 -20.53 11.37
CA LYS A 385 19.52 -21.51 10.39
C LYS A 385 19.23 -20.87 9.04
N PHE A 386 18.67 -19.65 9.02
CA PHE A 386 18.50 -18.87 7.79
C PHE A 386 19.83 -18.63 7.07
N HIS A 387 20.82 -18.17 7.85
CA HIS A 387 22.13 -17.84 7.34
C HIS A 387 22.85 -19.07 6.77
N GLU A 388 22.87 -20.18 7.49
CA GLU A 388 23.51 -21.43 7.07
C GLU A 388 22.87 -21.99 5.79
N ALA A 389 21.54 -22.04 5.72
CA ALA A 389 20.83 -22.51 4.53
C ALA A 389 21.18 -21.66 3.30
N HIS A 390 21.28 -20.33 3.45
CA HIS A 390 21.70 -19.49 2.32
C HIS A 390 23.18 -19.70 1.95
N GLN A 391 24.07 -19.78 2.93
CA GLN A 391 25.51 -20.00 2.70
C GLN A 391 25.80 -21.30 1.96
N ASN A 392 25.02 -22.35 2.24
CA ASN A 392 25.16 -23.65 1.62
C ASN A 392 24.37 -23.79 0.29
N ASP A 393 23.76 -22.71 -0.21
CA ASP A 393 22.85 -22.68 -1.38
C ASP A 393 21.62 -23.62 -1.24
N GLU A 394 21.20 -23.89 0.00
CA GLU A 394 20.01 -24.69 0.37
C GLU A 394 18.74 -23.81 0.34
N LEU A 395 18.55 -23.02 -0.72
CA LEU A 395 17.46 -22.05 -0.79
C LEU A 395 16.08 -22.69 -0.74
N GLU A 396 15.94 -23.95 -1.21
CA GLU A 396 14.71 -24.72 -1.10
C GLU A 396 14.28 -24.90 0.36
N GLU A 397 15.21 -24.95 1.31
CA GLU A 397 14.87 -24.97 2.73
C GLU A 397 14.16 -23.67 3.11
N ILE A 398 14.76 -22.52 2.80
CA ILE A 398 14.22 -21.18 3.07
C ILE A 398 12.85 -20.99 2.38
N PHE A 399 12.73 -21.41 1.12
CA PHE A 399 11.49 -21.28 0.36
C PHE A 399 10.38 -22.16 0.94
N ASN A 400 10.69 -23.30 1.54
CA ASN A 400 9.71 -24.21 2.14
C ASN A 400 9.46 -23.95 3.64
N TRP A 401 10.08 -22.93 4.22
CA TRP A 401 9.79 -22.53 5.60
C TRP A 401 8.30 -22.27 5.82
N LYS A 402 7.81 -22.76 6.95
CA LYS A 402 6.42 -22.60 7.39
C LYS A 402 6.29 -21.32 8.22
N GLN A 403 5.05 -20.84 8.41
CA GLN A 403 4.78 -19.61 9.17
C GLN A 403 5.33 -19.67 10.61
N ASN A 404 5.41 -20.85 11.22
CA ASN A 404 5.95 -21.05 12.56
C ASN A 404 7.48 -20.91 12.64
N GLU A 405 8.21 -20.77 11.53
CA GLU A 405 9.64 -20.38 11.54
C GLU A 405 9.83 -18.87 11.81
N TYR A 406 8.72 -18.11 11.81
CA TYR A 406 8.68 -16.67 12.04
C TYR A 406 8.03 -16.37 13.39
N PHE A 407 8.31 -15.18 13.92
CA PHE A 407 7.66 -14.66 15.12
C PHE A 407 7.21 -13.20 14.93
N CYS A 408 6.28 -12.76 15.78
CA CYS A 408 5.99 -11.33 15.96
C CYS A 408 5.72 -11.00 17.44
N CYS A 409 6.55 -10.12 17.99
CA CYS A 409 6.34 -9.47 19.28
C CYS A 409 5.30 -8.36 19.10
N VAL A 410 4.19 -8.43 19.83
CA VAL A 410 3.10 -7.46 19.80
C VAL A 410 2.88 -6.92 21.21
N VAL A 411 3.06 -5.61 21.36
CA VAL A 411 3.02 -4.92 22.65
C VAL A 411 1.86 -3.94 22.65
N PRO A 412 0.86 -4.08 23.55
CA PRO A 412 -0.19 -3.09 23.74
C PRO A 412 0.28 -1.94 24.62
N SER A 413 -0.23 -0.74 24.37
CA SER A 413 -0.01 0.44 25.20
C SER A 413 -0.59 0.25 26.60
N ALA A 414 -0.09 1.03 27.57
CA ALA A 414 -0.64 1.04 28.92
C ALA A 414 -2.14 1.41 28.94
N ASN A 415 -2.59 2.28 28.03
CA ASN A 415 -3.99 2.65 27.91
C ASN A 415 -4.85 1.50 27.39
N MET A 416 -4.34 0.76 26.40
CA MET A 416 -5.05 -0.42 25.89
C MET A 416 -5.11 -1.52 26.95
N LYS A 417 -4.01 -1.78 27.68
CA LYS A 417 -4.00 -2.70 28.83
C LYS A 417 -5.10 -2.34 29.83
N LYS A 418 -5.16 -1.07 30.26
CA LYS A 418 -6.21 -0.55 31.16
C LYS A 418 -7.62 -0.73 30.61
N ALA A 419 -7.86 -0.40 29.33
CA ALA A 419 -9.17 -0.51 28.70
C ALA A 419 -9.70 -1.96 28.63
N PHE A 420 -8.82 -2.96 28.65
CA PHE A 420 -9.16 -4.38 28.58
C PHE A 420 -8.95 -5.14 29.90
N GLN A 421 -8.73 -4.47 31.03
CA GLN A 421 -8.55 -5.13 32.35
C GLN A 421 -9.72 -6.06 32.70
N SER A 422 -10.96 -5.64 32.42
CA SER A 422 -12.15 -6.46 32.65
C SER A 422 -12.39 -7.53 31.56
N ASN A 423 -11.57 -7.58 30.50
CA ASN A 423 -11.73 -8.50 29.39
C ASN A 423 -10.38 -8.89 28.75
N THR A 424 -9.45 -9.37 29.57
CA THR A 424 -8.08 -9.75 29.16
C THR A 424 -8.07 -10.80 28.06
N LYS A 425 -9.05 -11.71 28.04
CA LYS A 425 -9.20 -12.73 26.97
C LYS A 425 -9.35 -12.11 25.59
N VAL A 426 -10.08 -11.00 25.45
CA VAL A 426 -10.23 -10.31 24.16
C VAL A 426 -8.93 -9.63 23.76
N LEU A 427 -8.22 -8.98 24.69
CA LEU A 427 -6.91 -8.41 24.41
C LEU A 427 -5.93 -9.48 23.91
N ILE A 428 -5.81 -10.61 24.61
CA ILE A 428 -4.97 -11.75 24.20
C ILE A 428 -5.35 -12.23 22.80
N GLY A 429 -6.65 -12.33 22.50
CA GLY A 429 -7.14 -12.70 21.17
C GLY A 429 -6.70 -11.74 20.07
N ILE A 430 -6.79 -10.43 20.32
CA ILE A 430 -6.34 -9.38 19.39
C ILE A 430 -4.83 -9.50 19.15
N LEU A 431 -4.02 -9.55 20.22
CA LEU A 431 -2.56 -9.60 20.12
C LEU A 431 -2.09 -10.87 19.40
N THR A 432 -2.70 -12.02 19.70
CA THR A 432 -2.42 -13.29 19.03
C THR A 432 -2.76 -13.23 17.54
N ALA A 433 -3.92 -12.66 17.19
CA ALA A 433 -4.35 -12.54 15.79
C ALA A 433 -3.41 -11.63 14.98
N ILE A 434 -2.95 -10.53 15.58
CA ILE A 434 -1.96 -9.63 14.97
C ILE A 434 -0.64 -10.37 14.76
N SER A 435 -0.14 -11.05 15.80
CA SER A 435 1.12 -11.81 15.73
C SER A 435 1.09 -12.83 14.59
N LYS A 436 0.03 -13.64 14.50
CA LYS A 436 -0.14 -14.63 13.42
C LYS A 436 -0.24 -14.00 12.04
N ARG A 437 -0.93 -12.87 11.90
CA ARG A 437 -1.00 -12.15 10.62
C ARG A 437 0.37 -11.61 10.19
N MET A 438 1.23 -11.23 11.14
CA MET A 438 2.59 -10.75 10.85
C MET A 438 3.58 -11.89 10.57
N GLU A 439 3.45 -13.05 11.22
CA GLU A 439 4.16 -14.28 10.82
C GLU A 439 3.86 -14.63 9.35
N TYR A 440 2.58 -14.58 8.95
CA TYR A 440 2.15 -14.77 7.56
C TYR A 440 2.76 -13.74 6.59
N ASN A 441 2.90 -12.48 7.01
CA ASN A 441 3.57 -11.46 6.19
C ASN A 441 5.05 -11.81 6.00
N SER A 442 5.76 -12.25 7.05
CA SER A 442 7.18 -12.58 6.92
C SER A 442 7.37 -13.79 6.00
N TRP A 443 6.52 -14.80 6.19
CA TRP A 443 6.45 -15.95 5.30
C TRP A 443 6.29 -15.54 3.83
N HIS A 444 5.40 -14.58 3.51
CA HIS A 444 5.21 -14.10 2.13
C HIS A 444 6.36 -13.29 1.55
N TYR A 445 7.08 -12.53 2.37
CA TYR A 445 8.11 -11.62 1.85
C TYR A 445 9.48 -12.28 1.70
N THR A 446 9.78 -13.32 2.49
CA THR A 446 11.10 -13.96 2.47
C THR A 446 11.55 -14.39 1.07
N PRO A 447 10.73 -15.09 0.25
CA PRO A 447 11.16 -15.51 -1.09
C PRO A 447 11.44 -14.33 -2.04
N GLY A 448 10.75 -13.20 -1.86
CA GLY A 448 10.93 -12.00 -2.67
C GLY A 448 12.28 -11.31 -2.51
N ASN A 449 13.13 -11.76 -1.57
CA ASN A 449 14.54 -11.34 -1.48
C ASN A 449 15.46 -12.11 -2.45
N PHE A 450 14.97 -13.16 -3.13
CA PHE A 450 15.76 -14.05 -3.98
C PHE A 450 15.29 -14.04 -5.44
N LEU A 451 15.02 -12.85 -6.01
CA LEU A 451 14.46 -12.71 -7.36
C LEU A 451 15.34 -13.32 -8.47
N ASN A 452 16.67 -13.33 -8.29
CA ASN A 452 17.59 -14.01 -9.21
C ASN A 452 17.40 -15.54 -9.25
N ASN A 453 16.74 -16.11 -8.23
CA ASN A 453 16.44 -17.52 -8.07
C ASN A 453 14.93 -17.80 -8.18
N GLN A 454 14.15 -16.91 -8.82
CA GLN A 454 12.70 -17.00 -8.85
C GLN A 454 12.14 -18.33 -9.41
N THR A 455 12.89 -19.01 -10.29
CA THR A 455 12.49 -20.31 -10.88
C THR A 455 12.54 -21.46 -9.88
N ARG A 456 13.24 -21.30 -8.75
CA ARG A 456 13.32 -22.26 -7.64
C ARG A 456 12.16 -22.09 -6.64
N ILE A 457 11.41 -20.99 -6.72
CA ILE A 457 10.32 -20.67 -5.78
C ILE A 457 9.02 -21.33 -6.26
N THR A 458 8.47 -22.23 -5.44
CA THR A 458 7.26 -23.01 -5.78
C THR A 458 5.97 -22.47 -5.18
N ARG A 459 6.04 -21.35 -4.45
CA ARG A 459 4.90 -20.71 -3.78
C ARG A 459 4.79 -19.23 -4.11
N HIS A 460 3.59 -18.68 -3.94
CA HIS A 460 3.38 -17.24 -4.06
C HIS A 460 4.19 -16.47 -3.01
N PHE A 461 4.61 -15.26 -3.41
CA PHE A 461 5.31 -14.31 -2.55
C PHE A 461 4.92 -12.88 -2.93
N TYR A 462 5.13 -11.94 -2.01
CA TYR A 462 5.06 -10.51 -2.31
C TYR A 462 6.47 -9.92 -2.30
N PHE A 463 6.68 -8.84 -3.07
CA PHE A 463 7.91 -8.06 -2.94
C PHE A 463 8.10 -7.60 -1.49
N PRO A 464 9.28 -7.79 -0.89
CA PRO A 464 9.54 -7.36 0.47
C PRO A 464 9.44 -5.83 0.53
N PRO A 465 8.69 -5.26 1.49
CA PRO A 465 8.59 -3.81 1.60
C PRO A 465 9.94 -3.19 1.94
N ALA A 466 10.35 -2.19 1.17
CA ALA A 466 11.59 -1.45 1.38
C ALA A 466 11.37 0.00 1.83
N MET A 467 10.16 0.53 1.67
CA MET A 467 9.80 1.90 2.04
C MET A 467 8.95 1.93 3.30
N ALA A 468 9.21 2.91 4.16
CA ALA A 468 8.34 3.22 5.27
C ALA A 468 7.02 3.85 4.79
N ASP A 469 5.96 3.74 5.58
CA ASP A 469 4.67 4.34 5.25
C ASP A 469 3.86 4.80 6.46
N ILE A 470 3.01 5.81 6.23
CA ILE A 470 1.91 6.23 7.09
C ILE A 470 0.61 5.88 6.38
N THR A 471 -0.22 5.06 7.02
CA THR A 471 -1.52 4.67 6.51
C THR A 471 -2.66 5.29 7.34
N GLN A 472 -3.70 5.75 6.67
CA GLN A 472 -4.97 6.18 7.27
C GLN A 472 -6.15 5.37 6.74
N TRP A 473 -7.22 5.27 7.53
CA TRP A 473 -8.44 4.54 7.18
C TRP A 473 -8.19 3.10 6.72
N SER A 474 -7.28 2.38 7.38
CA SER A 474 -6.96 0.99 7.00
C SER A 474 -8.03 -0.02 7.43
N ASP A 475 -8.99 0.40 8.26
CA ASP A 475 -10.07 -0.38 8.87
C ASP A 475 -11.28 -0.59 7.94
N GLN A 476 -11.09 -0.49 6.62
CA GLN A 476 -12.19 -0.46 5.65
C GLN A 476 -12.34 -1.76 4.86
N HIS A 477 -11.26 -2.28 4.28
CA HIS A 477 -11.36 -3.39 3.32
C HIS A 477 -10.79 -4.72 3.84
N HIS A 478 -9.60 -4.68 4.43
CA HIS A 478 -8.92 -5.91 4.86
C HIS A 478 -9.57 -6.46 6.15
N LYS A 479 -10.14 -7.68 6.08
CA LYS A 479 -10.88 -8.32 7.20
C LYS A 479 -10.15 -8.24 8.54
N GLY A 480 -8.84 -8.50 8.55
CA GLY A 480 -8.03 -8.41 9.77
C GLY A 480 -7.90 -6.99 10.32
N HIS A 481 -7.83 -5.97 9.46
CA HIS A 481 -7.78 -4.57 9.89
C HIS A 481 -9.13 -4.10 10.40
N VAL A 482 -10.21 -4.50 9.73
CA VAL A 482 -11.59 -4.24 10.16
C VAL A 482 -11.82 -4.84 11.55
N PHE A 483 -11.43 -6.10 11.77
CA PHE A 483 -11.57 -6.79 13.05
C PHE A 483 -10.78 -6.13 14.18
N ALA A 484 -9.50 -5.81 13.94
CA ALA A 484 -8.62 -5.16 14.91
C ALA A 484 -8.78 -3.62 14.96
N LYS A 485 -9.73 -3.07 14.18
CA LYS A 485 -9.97 -1.62 14.01
C LYS A 485 -8.70 -0.82 13.72
N VAL A 486 -7.84 -1.33 12.85
CA VAL A 486 -6.56 -0.68 12.49
C VAL A 486 -6.87 0.54 11.64
N ARG A 487 -7.09 1.70 12.26
CA ARG A 487 -7.48 2.91 11.54
C ARG A 487 -6.27 3.66 10.99
N HIS A 488 -5.27 3.91 11.83
CA HIS A 488 -4.03 4.56 11.43
C HIS A 488 -2.85 3.64 11.72
N ALA A 489 -1.87 3.60 10.83
CA ALA A 489 -0.67 2.77 11.01
C ALA A 489 0.60 3.47 10.52
N ILE A 490 1.73 3.14 11.13
CA ILE A 490 3.07 3.34 10.59
C ILE A 490 3.67 1.96 10.34
N ARG A 491 4.35 1.79 9.21
CA ARG A 491 5.26 0.67 8.96
C ARG A 491 6.64 1.20 8.63
N CYS A 492 7.64 0.73 9.34
CA CYS A 492 9.06 0.96 9.05
C CYS A 492 9.70 -0.41 8.81
N PRO A 493 9.86 -0.85 7.54
CA PRO A 493 10.56 -2.08 7.22
C PRO A 493 12.04 -1.97 7.59
N GLY A 494 12.59 -3.03 8.16
CA GLY A 494 13.99 -3.13 8.52
C GLY A 494 14.72 -4.17 7.68
N SER A 495 15.99 -3.93 7.44
CA SER A 495 16.88 -4.84 6.73
C SER A 495 18.09 -5.22 7.57
N ILE A 496 18.65 -6.39 7.30
CA ILE A 496 19.94 -6.81 7.86
C ILE A 496 20.91 -7.11 6.72
N SER A 497 22.20 -7.00 7.02
CA SER A 497 23.27 -7.28 6.07
C SER A 497 23.93 -8.62 6.40
N ASN A 498 24.15 -9.44 5.38
CA ASN A 498 24.95 -10.67 5.48
C ASN A 498 25.79 -10.85 4.22
N GLU A 499 27.11 -10.70 4.35
CA GLU A 499 28.09 -11.05 3.30
C GLU A 499 27.76 -10.49 1.92
N GLY A 500 27.48 -9.18 1.87
CA GLY A 500 27.14 -8.49 0.62
C GLY A 500 25.66 -8.56 0.22
N TYR A 501 24.84 -9.36 0.91
CA TYR A 501 23.39 -9.41 0.71
C TYR A 501 22.66 -8.55 1.75
N ILE A 502 21.63 -7.84 1.29
CA ILE A 502 20.68 -7.11 2.15
C ILE A 502 19.34 -7.82 2.06
N TYR A 503 18.82 -8.31 3.20
CA TYR A 503 17.46 -8.87 3.23
C TYR A 503 16.49 -7.81 3.70
N ASN A 504 15.65 -7.37 2.77
CA ASN A 504 14.60 -6.40 3.03
C ASN A 504 13.45 -7.06 3.80
N ALA A 505 12.83 -6.26 4.67
CA ALA A 505 11.71 -6.68 5.51
C ALA A 505 12.02 -7.94 6.34
N PHE A 506 13.28 -8.12 6.74
CA PHE A 506 13.72 -9.18 7.65
C PHE A 506 13.00 -9.03 9.00
N PHE A 507 12.88 -7.78 9.44
CA PHE A 507 12.01 -7.35 10.51
C PHE A 507 11.25 -6.09 10.07
N ASP A 508 10.21 -5.71 10.80
CA ASP A 508 9.58 -4.39 10.68
C ASP A 508 9.42 -3.82 12.09
N LEU A 509 9.37 -2.50 12.24
CA LEU A 509 8.60 -1.87 13.30
C LEU A 509 7.25 -1.45 12.71
N ARG A 510 6.15 -1.86 13.35
CA ARG A 510 4.82 -1.32 13.01
C ARG A 510 4.14 -0.77 14.24
N LEU A 511 3.45 0.35 14.05
CA LEU A 511 2.69 1.04 15.07
C LEU A 511 1.28 1.24 14.57
N MET A 512 0.27 1.12 15.43
CA MET A 512 -1.11 1.34 15.02
C MET A 512 -1.96 2.00 16.09
N LYS A 513 -2.97 2.74 15.62
CA LYS A 513 -4.01 3.41 16.40
C LYS A 513 -5.38 2.97 15.91
N GLN A 514 -6.29 2.75 16.85
CA GLN A 514 -7.69 2.45 16.58
C GLN A 514 -8.54 3.71 16.42
N PHE A 515 -8.11 4.82 17.02
CA PHE A 515 -8.82 6.10 17.03
C PHE A 515 -7.84 7.28 17.18
N GLY A 516 -8.37 8.50 17.13
CA GLY A 516 -7.59 9.73 17.27
C GLY A 516 -7.12 10.33 15.95
N LYS A 517 -6.08 11.17 16.01
CA LYS A 517 -5.48 11.81 14.84
C LYS A 517 -4.59 10.83 14.09
N SER A 518 -4.53 10.97 12.77
CA SER A 518 -3.52 10.33 11.92
C SER A 518 -2.11 10.65 12.42
N TYR A 519 -1.16 9.76 12.15
CA TYR A 519 0.25 10.03 12.39
C TYR A 519 0.76 11.17 11.51
N SER A 520 1.68 11.93 12.08
CA SER A 520 2.44 12.99 11.42
C SER A 520 3.75 12.46 10.84
N GLU A 521 4.42 13.28 10.03
CA GLU A 521 5.78 13.00 9.57
C GLU A 521 6.79 12.90 10.74
N TYR A 522 6.60 13.69 11.80
CA TYR A 522 7.42 13.58 13.02
C TYR A 522 7.25 12.22 13.70
N ASP A 523 6.01 11.71 13.78
CA ASP A 523 5.75 10.37 14.34
C ASP A 523 6.47 9.27 13.52
N LEU A 524 6.52 9.43 12.19
CA LEU A 524 7.27 8.54 11.31
C LEU A 524 8.78 8.62 11.57
N ALA A 525 9.35 9.82 11.69
CA ALA A 525 10.76 10.01 12.01
C ALA A 525 11.13 9.36 13.36
N VAL A 526 10.26 9.50 14.36
CA VAL A 526 10.40 8.82 15.66
C VAL A 526 10.32 7.30 15.51
N ALA A 527 9.36 6.78 14.75
CA ALA A 527 9.26 5.34 14.51
C ALA A 527 10.50 4.79 13.81
N MET A 528 11.04 5.51 12.83
CA MET A 528 12.26 5.14 12.13
C MET A 528 13.48 5.11 13.04
N TYR A 529 13.61 6.07 13.96
CA TYR A 529 14.67 6.04 14.96
C TYR A 529 14.65 4.73 15.77
N TYR A 530 13.49 4.32 16.29
CA TYR A 530 13.37 3.05 17.01
C TYR A 530 13.52 1.83 16.10
N GLN A 531 13.12 1.91 14.83
CA GLN A 531 13.36 0.85 13.85
C GLN A 531 14.86 0.64 13.59
N GLU A 532 15.66 1.70 13.50
CA GLU A 532 17.11 1.60 13.33
C GLU A 532 17.79 1.03 14.58
N ILE A 533 17.27 1.29 15.78
CA ILE A 533 17.75 0.63 17.00
C ILE A 533 17.41 -0.86 17.00
N LEU A 534 16.18 -1.22 16.59
CA LEU A 534 15.82 -2.63 16.39
C LEU A 534 16.73 -3.30 15.36
N LYS A 535 17.11 -2.59 14.29
CA LYS A 535 18.06 -3.09 13.30
C LYS A 535 19.38 -3.53 13.92
N GLN A 536 19.94 -2.68 14.78
CA GLN A 536 21.18 -2.97 15.48
C GLN A 536 21.03 -4.17 16.41
N LEU A 537 19.88 -4.34 17.07
CA LEU A 537 19.58 -5.52 17.89
C LEU A 537 19.51 -6.80 17.04
N PHE A 538 18.77 -6.78 15.93
CA PHE A 538 18.65 -7.95 15.03
C PHE A 538 19.97 -8.32 14.36
N GLN A 539 20.77 -7.32 13.96
CA GLN A 539 22.10 -7.52 13.40
C GLN A 539 23.04 -8.14 14.44
N ALA A 540 23.11 -7.57 15.65
CA ALA A 540 23.92 -8.11 16.75
C ALA A 540 23.50 -9.54 17.12
N TRP A 541 22.19 -9.83 17.16
CA TRP A 541 21.68 -11.17 17.40
C TRP A 541 22.17 -12.17 16.35
N LEU A 542 22.06 -11.86 15.05
CA LEU A 542 22.58 -12.72 13.99
C LEU A 542 24.10 -12.92 14.12
N ASP A 543 24.85 -11.85 14.32
CA ASP A 543 26.32 -11.89 14.34
C ASP A 543 26.88 -12.67 15.54
N VAL A 544 26.23 -12.59 16.71
CA VAL A 544 26.57 -13.45 17.86
C VAL A 544 26.30 -14.91 17.54
N CYS A 545 25.15 -15.24 16.93
CA CYS A 545 24.85 -16.62 16.56
C CYS A 545 25.87 -17.18 15.56
N LYS A 546 26.27 -16.37 14.56
CA LYS A 546 27.31 -16.73 13.58
C LYS A 546 28.66 -16.99 14.24
N LYS A 547 29.13 -16.08 15.11
CA LYS A 547 30.42 -16.23 15.81
C LYS A 547 30.42 -17.46 16.71
N ALA A 548 29.35 -17.66 17.46
CA ALA A 548 29.23 -18.78 18.41
C ALA A 548 28.85 -20.11 17.76
N LYS A 549 28.49 -20.11 16.46
CA LYS A 549 27.91 -21.26 15.75
C LYS A 549 26.80 -21.95 16.55
N THR A 550 25.97 -21.13 17.19
CA THR A 550 24.90 -21.56 18.09
C THR A 550 23.67 -20.70 17.80
N ASP A 551 22.55 -21.33 17.48
CA ASP A 551 21.30 -20.61 17.21
C ASP A 551 20.62 -20.20 18.51
N ILE A 552 20.46 -18.89 18.72
CA ILE A 552 19.62 -18.37 19.80
C ILE A 552 18.18 -18.37 19.29
N LYS A 553 17.45 -19.45 19.56
CA LYS A 553 16.08 -19.63 19.06
C LYS A 553 15.04 -18.84 19.86
N ASN A 554 14.11 -18.20 19.16
CA ASN A 554 12.89 -17.63 19.75
C ASN A 554 11.75 -18.65 19.75
N ASP A 555 11.39 -19.18 20.93
CA ASP A 555 10.24 -20.08 21.11
C ASP A 555 9.00 -19.39 21.74
N ILE A 556 9.01 -18.05 21.89
CA ILE A 556 7.93 -17.29 22.51
C ILE A 556 7.07 -16.52 21.47
N TYR A 557 6.14 -15.68 21.93
CA TYR A 557 5.14 -14.96 21.13
C TYR A 557 4.15 -15.84 20.36
N ASN A 558 3.96 -17.08 20.82
CA ASN A 558 2.81 -17.91 20.47
C ASN A 558 1.60 -17.54 21.36
N ARG A 559 0.47 -18.22 21.13
CA ARG A 559 -0.77 -17.96 21.85
C ARG A 559 -0.60 -18.21 23.35
N GLU A 560 0.10 -19.28 23.71
CA GLU A 560 0.36 -19.69 25.09
C GLU A 560 1.18 -18.62 25.84
N TRP A 561 2.18 -18.04 25.18
CA TRP A 561 2.98 -16.95 25.73
C TRP A 561 2.13 -15.70 25.99
N TYR A 562 1.30 -15.27 25.03
CA TYR A 562 0.42 -14.12 25.23
C TYR A 562 -0.59 -14.35 26.36
N GLN A 563 -1.06 -15.59 26.53
CA GLN A 563 -1.90 -15.95 27.66
C GLN A 563 -1.13 -15.78 28.97
N GLN A 564 0.07 -16.34 29.10
CA GLN A 564 0.87 -16.24 30.31
C GLN A 564 1.21 -14.78 30.66
N GLU A 565 1.58 -13.98 29.67
CA GLU A 565 2.03 -12.59 29.85
C GLU A 565 0.87 -11.66 30.26
N TYR A 566 -0.34 -11.89 29.75
CA TYR A 566 -1.43 -10.91 29.85
C TYR A 566 -2.70 -11.40 30.57
N ILE A 567 -2.69 -12.60 31.17
CA ILE A 567 -3.85 -13.13 31.91
C ILE A 567 -4.18 -12.32 33.18
N ASN A 568 -3.18 -11.69 33.81
CA ASN A 568 -3.30 -11.00 35.10
C ASN A 568 -3.13 -9.45 35.01
N ILE A 569 -3.35 -8.85 33.83
CA ILE A 569 -3.23 -7.39 33.63
C ILE A 569 -4.41 -6.60 34.19
#